data_AF-A0A196NJ17-F1
#
_entry.id   AF-A0A196NJ17-F1
#
_cell.length_a   1.000
_cell.length_b   1.000
_cell.length_c   1.000
_cell.angle_alpha   90.00
_cell.angle_beta   90.00
_cell.angle_gamma   90.00
#
_symmetry.space_group_name_H-M   'P 1'
#
loop_
_entity.id
_entity.type
_entity.pdbx_description
1 polymer ?
#
loop_
_entity_poly.entity_id
_entity_poly.type
_entity_poly.pdbx_seq_one_letter_code
_entity_poly.pdbx_strand_id
1 'polypeptide(L)'
;MQPTAFTCRAQEARQRQLATDALLPNVRDVAFIAAAAWQKEALAAEKREAREIATRLQRIEARVERAAEDRGLSENPDRGLADLPVLRALG
;
A
#
# COMPACT_ATOMS: atom_id res chain seq x y z
N MET A 1 3.42 15.01 6.01
CA MET A 1 2.58 13.88 5.55
C MET A 1 2.85 13.70 4.06
N GLN A 2 3.15 12.49 3.59
CA GLN A 2 3.32 12.22 2.15
C GLN A 2 1.95 11.89 1.54
N PRO A 3 1.57 12.48 0.38
CA PRO A 3 0.28 12.19 -0.23
C PRO A 3 0.25 10.77 -0.82
N THR A 4 -0.92 10.13 -0.74
CA THR A 4 -1.16 8.80 -1.33
C THR A 4 -1.41 8.92 -2.84
N ALA A 5 -1.23 7.82 -3.57
CA ALA A 5 -1.56 7.75 -4.99
C ALA A 5 -2.99 8.21 -5.27
N PHE A 6 -3.94 7.77 -4.45
CA PHE A 6 -5.35 8.17 -4.55
C PHE A 6 -5.54 9.69 -4.43
N THR A 7 -4.94 10.32 -3.42
CA THR A 7 -5.04 11.78 -3.25
C THR A 7 -4.41 12.55 -4.41
N CYS A 8 -3.28 12.08 -4.93
CA CYS A 8 -2.61 12.71 -6.08
C CYS A 8 -3.46 12.61 -7.36
N ARG A 9 -4.08 11.44 -7.62
CA ARG A 9 -4.98 11.25 -8.75
C ARG A 9 -6.24 12.11 -8.64
N ALA A 10 -6.80 12.26 -7.44
CA ALA A 10 -7.94 13.14 -7.22
C ALA A 10 -7.59 14.61 -7.52
N GLN A 11 -6.39 15.05 -7.12
CA GLN A 11 -5.92 16.41 -7.44
C GLN A 11 -5.64 16.58 -8.93
N GLU A 12 -5.02 15.60 -9.59
CA GLU A 12 -4.84 15.60 -11.04
C GLU A 12 -6.18 15.80 -11.76
N ALA A 13 -7.19 14.99 -11.43
CA ALA A 13 -8.51 15.06 -12.04
C ALA A 13 -9.19 16.41 -11.82
N ARG A 14 -9.12 16.94 -10.59
CA ARG A 14 -9.63 18.28 -10.26
C ARG A 14 -8.97 19.35 -11.12
N GLN A 15 -7.65 19.33 -11.28
CA GLN A 15 -6.93 20.34 -12.06
C GLN A 15 -7.23 20.21 -13.57
N ARG A 16 -7.39 18.99 -14.09
CA ARG A 16 -7.85 18.78 -15.48
C ARG A 16 -9.25 19.34 -15.71
N GLN A 17 -10.15 19.16 -14.75
CA GLN A 17 -11.50 19.72 -14.82
C GLN A 17 -11.45 21.26 -14.78
N LEU A 18 -10.69 21.84 -13.86
CA LEU A 18 -10.48 23.29 -13.80
C LEU A 18 -9.90 23.86 -15.09
N ALA A 19 -8.95 23.16 -15.72
CA ALA A 19 -8.37 23.60 -16.99
C ALA A 19 -9.41 23.59 -18.13
N THR A 20 -10.29 22.59 -18.15
CA THR A 20 -11.38 22.47 -19.13
C THR A 20 -12.40 23.59 -18.95
N ASP A 21 -12.76 23.90 -17.71
CA ASP A 21 -13.81 24.86 -17.38
C ASP A 21 -13.31 26.32 -17.37
N ALA A 22 -12.00 26.54 -17.38
CA ALA A 22 -11.40 27.88 -17.29
C ALA A 22 -11.64 28.72 -18.55
N LEU A 23 -12.24 29.89 -18.37
CA LEU A 23 -12.45 30.91 -19.40
C LEU A 23 -11.17 31.69 -19.73
N LEU A 24 -10.35 31.96 -18.71
CA LEU A 24 -9.13 32.73 -18.87
C LEU A 24 -7.95 31.82 -19.26
N PRO A 25 -7.20 32.12 -20.34
CA PRO A 25 -6.09 31.29 -20.79
C PRO A 25 -5.02 31.04 -19.72
N ASN A 26 -4.67 32.06 -18.94
CA ASN A 26 -3.68 31.93 -17.87
C ASN A 26 -4.12 30.93 -16.78
N VAL A 27 -5.40 30.90 -16.43
CA VAL A 27 -5.94 29.94 -15.45
C VAL A 27 -5.89 28.52 -16.02
N ARG A 28 -6.25 28.37 -17.31
CA ARG A 28 -6.16 27.09 -18.02
C ARG A 28 -4.74 26.55 -18.03
N ASP A 29 -3.76 27.38 -18.36
CA ASP A 29 -2.36 26.98 -18.45
C ASP A 29 -1.81 26.55 -17.07
N VAL A 30 -2.10 27.33 -16.02
CA VAL A 30 -1.70 26.99 -14.65
C VAL A 30 -2.34 25.68 -14.19
N ALA A 31 -3.63 25.47 -14.48
CA ALA A 31 -4.34 24.25 -14.12
C ALA A 31 -3.78 23.03 -14.88
N PHE A 32 -3.41 23.15 -16.15
CA PHE A 32 -2.74 22.07 -16.89
C PHE A 32 -1.37 21.73 -16.31
N ILE A 33 -0.56 22.74 -15.96
CA ILE A 33 0.75 22.54 -15.34
C ILE A 33 0.58 21.84 -13.99
N ALA A 34 -0.39 22.28 -13.18
CA ALA A 34 -0.70 21.66 -11.90
C ALA A 34 -1.15 20.20 -12.08
N ALA A 35 -2.01 19.92 -13.06
CA ALA A 35 -2.43 18.55 -13.38
C ALA A 35 -1.22 17.66 -13.73
N ALA A 36 -0.30 18.14 -14.58
CA ALA A 36 0.91 17.40 -14.94
C ALA A 36 1.84 17.16 -13.73
N ALA A 37 1.93 18.11 -12.79
CA ALA A 37 2.68 17.94 -11.56
C ALA A 37 2.04 16.86 -10.65
N TRP A 38 0.72 16.90 -10.48
CA TRP A 38 0.00 15.89 -9.71
C TRP A 38 0.07 14.50 -10.34
N GLN A 39 0.07 14.40 -11.66
CA GLN A 39 0.29 13.13 -12.37
C GLN A 39 1.67 12.52 -12.02
N LYS A 40 2.72 13.34 -12.00
CA LYS A 40 4.08 12.89 -11.63
C LYS A 40 4.12 12.42 -10.18
N GLU A 41 3.50 13.16 -9.26
CA GLU A 41 3.45 12.78 -7.85
C GLU A 41 2.63 11.50 -7.64
N ALA A 42 1.53 11.31 -8.38
CA ALA A 42 0.75 10.08 -8.34
C ALA A 42 1.60 8.86 -8.73
N LEU A 43 2.36 8.94 -9.82
CA LEU A 43 3.27 7.87 -10.24
C LEU A 43 4.36 7.59 -9.19
N ALA A 44 4.86 8.64 -8.52
CA ALA A 44 5.83 8.48 -7.44
C ALA A 44 5.20 7.79 -6.22
N ALA A 45 3.99 8.19 -5.84
CA ALA A 45 3.24 7.60 -4.74
C ALA A 45 2.89 6.13 -5.01
N GLU A 46 2.41 5.80 -6.22
CA GLU A 46 2.13 4.42 -6.66
C GLU A 46 3.37 3.53 -6.49
N LYS A 47 4.56 4.03 -6.89
CA LYS A 47 5.82 3.30 -6.72
C LYS A 47 6.20 3.12 -5.24
N ARG A 48 5.99 4.14 -4.40
CA ARG A 48 6.26 4.04 -2.96
C ARG A 48 5.35 3.02 -2.30
N GLU A 49 4.05 3.09 -2.55
CA GLU A 49 3.05 2.19 -2.00
C GLU A 49 3.29 0.74 -2.45
N ALA A 50 3.62 0.52 -3.74
CA ALA A 50 3.98 -0.81 -4.23
C ALA A 50 5.21 -1.39 -3.51
N ARG A 51 6.23 -0.57 -3.25
CA ARG A 51 7.42 -0.99 -2.49
C ARG A 51 7.10 -1.30 -1.04
N GLU A 52 6.22 -0.52 -0.41
CA GLU A 52 5.78 -0.77 0.96
C GLU A 52 5.03 -2.10 1.07
N ILE A 53 4.14 -2.39 0.12
CA ILE A 53 3.43 -3.68 0.04
C ILE A 53 4.43 -4.82 -0.13
N ALA A 54 5.35 -4.72 -1.09
CA ALA A 54 6.36 -5.75 -1.33
C ALA A 54 7.23 -6.01 -0.09
N THR A 55 7.70 -4.94 0.56
CA THR A 55 8.50 -5.03 1.79
C THR A 55 7.71 -5.67 2.91
N ARG A 56 6.41 -5.35 3.03
CA ARG A 56 5.54 -5.96 4.04
C ARG A 56 5.34 -7.44 3.80
N LEU A 57 5.13 -7.87 2.56
CA LEU A 57 4.99 -9.28 2.20
C LEU A 57 6.26 -10.06 2.49
N GLN A 58 7.43 -9.55 2.10
CA GLN A 58 8.72 -10.16 2.41
C GLN A 58 8.94 -10.32 3.92
N ARG A 59 8.56 -9.33 4.73
CA ARG A 59 8.65 -9.43 6.20
C ARG A 59 7.72 -10.48 6.78
N ILE A 60 6.53 -10.66 6.20
CA ILE A 60 5.57 -11.69 6.62
C ILE A 60 6.15 -13.07 6.26
N GLU A 61 6.63 -13.25 5.04
CA GLU A 61 7.24 -14.49 4.56
C GLU A 61 8.43 -14.90 5.43
N ALA A 62 9.39 -14.00 5.65
CA ALA A 62 10.54 -14.26 6.52
C ALA A 62 10.17 -14.51 8.00
N ARG A 63 8.97 -14.09 8.44
CA ARG A 63 8.46 -14.42 9.78
C ARG A 63 7.83 -15.82 9.80
N VAL A 64 7.13 -16.20 8.74
CA VAL A 64 6.56 -17.54 8.58
C VAL A 64 7.67 -18.59 8.46
N GLU A 65 8.70 -18.32 7.67
CA GLU A 65 9.87 -19.20 7.50
C GLU A 65 10.58 -19.44 8.84
N ARG A 66 10.93 -18.37 9.56
CA ARG A 66 11.53 -18.50 10.90
C ARG A 66 10.66 -19.26 11.87
N ALA A 67 9.35 -19.04 11.87
CA ALA A 67 8.44 -19.79 12.72
C ALA A 67 8.38 -21.29 12.34
N ALA A 68 8.52 -21.62 11.05
CA ALA A 68 8.59 -23.00 10.58
C ALA A 68 9.93 -23.67 10.96
N GLU A 69 11.05 -22.97 10.82
CA GLU A 69 12.37 -23.42 11.29
C GLU A 69 12.37 -23.67 12.80
N ASP A 70 11.88 -22.71 13.60
CA ASP A 70 11.74 -22.85 15.05
C ASP A 70 10.87 -24.06 15.44
N ARG A 71 9.87 -24.40 14.61
CA ARG A 71 9.04 -25.60 14.82
C ARG A 71 9.81 -26.88 14.51
N GLY A 72 10.59 -26.90 13.42
CA GLY A 72 11.42 -28.06 13.05
C GLY A 72 12.56 -28.34 14.03
N LEU A 73 13.08 -27.31 14.69
CA LEU A 73 14.13 -27.40 15.71
C LEU A 73 13.59 -27.61 17.15
N SER A 74 12.27 -27.61 17.32
CA SER A 74 11.66 -27.72 18.64
C SER A 74 11.74 -29.15 19.17
N GLU A 75 12.50 -29.36 20.24
CA GLU A 75 12.54 -30.62 20.99
C GLU A 75 11.24 -30.93 21.75
N ASN A 76 10.30 -29.96 21.83
CA ASN A 76 9.02 -30.14 22.49
C ASN A 76 8.04 -30.95 21.60
N PRO A 77 7.68 -32.19 21.98
CA PRO A 77 6.82 -33.07 21.19
C PRO A 77 5.36 -32.61 21.12
N ASP A 78 4.90 -31.82 22.09
CA ASP A 78 3.50 -31.35 22.17
C ASP A 78 3.26 -30.05 21.39
N ARG A 79 4.31 -29.43 20.85
CA ARG A 79 4.22 -28.10 20.25
C ARG A 79 3.32 -28.05 19.01
N GLY A 80 3.23 -29.14 18.26
CA GLY A 80 2.30 -29.27 17.12
C GLY A 80 0.83 -29.34 17.53
N LEU A 81 0.53 -29.74 18.77
CA LEU A 81 -0.83 -29.83 19.32
C LEU A 81 -1.35 -28.48 19.84
N ALA A 82 -0.45 -27.53 20.16
CA ALA A 82 -0.79 -26.22 20.69
C ALA A 82 -1.27 -25.21 19.63
N ASP A 83 -0.89 -25.39 18.36
CA ASP A 83 -1.25 -24.51 17.24
C ASP A 83 -2.57 -24.91 16.56
N LEU A 84 -3.14 -26.08 16.89
CA LEU A 84 -4.52 -26.39 16.50
C LEU A 84 -5.43 -25.44 17.28
N PRO A 85 -6.36 -24.70 16.63
CA PRO A 85 -7.40 -24.00 17.35
C PRO A 85 -8.18 -25.08 18.08
N VAL A 86 -7.87 -25.23 19.38
CA VAL A 86 -8.48 -26.25 20.23
C VAL A 86 -9.98 -26.05 20.11
N LEU A 87 -10.64 -27.01 19.45
CA LEU A 87 -12.07 -27.21 19.50
C LEU A 87 -12.43 -27.44 20.97
N ARG A 88 -12.58 -26.36 21.73
CA ARG A 88 -13.33 -26.34 22.97
C ARG A 88 -14.81 -26.36 22.59
N ALA A 89 -15.25 -27.54 22.17
CA ALA A 89 -16.63 -27.94 22.22
C ALA A 89 -16.64 -29.38 22.71
N LEU A 90 -17.44 -29.61 23.74
CA LEU A 90 -17.82 -30.87 24.38
C LEU A 90 -17.08 -31.19 25.70
N GLY A 91 -17.83 -30.96 26.77
CA GLY A 91 -17.54 -31.21 28.17
C GLY A 91 -18.51 -30.38 29.00
#